data_AF-A0A7C6ZMZ3-F1
#
_entry.id   AF-A0A7C6ZMZ3-F1
#
_cell.length_a   1.000
_cell.length_b   1.000
_cell.length_c   1.000
_cell.angle_alpha   90.00
_cell.angle_beta   90.00
_cell.angle_gamma   90.00
#
_symmetry.space_group_name_H-M   'P 1'
#
loop_
_entity.id
_entity.type
_entity.pdbx_description
1 polymer ?
#
loop_
_entity_poly.entity_id
_entity_poly.type
_entity_poly.pdbx_seq_one_letter_code
_entity_poly.pdbx_strand_id
1 'polypeptide(L)'
;ALGEPEVPYCKRFAPAVYGSFGVRDSYDFYEGHLDGDPAEVISGGAGSCEYAQEVAGTFALVCEVPYYHDRRIQDMSESGRTRRETIIESLEISRESWRFINDKFSRLKARLPDLSSPLAGAIEDSLRHHFIAIEAEWHWALTDHSLLRPATKAEAFDSLILTRFQDLLTVGMLWRLTREALGTIQDIQARNILGEIERQLDSKISTESAWLEDTLDYETVPIRDLVRLQLGSGLILARYLGSKTRAPYTYERRPVA
;
A
#
# COMPACT_ATOMS: atom_id res chain seq x y z
N ALA A 1 11.77 -13.10 0.21
CA ALA A 1 10.38 -13.29 -0.20
C ALA A 1 10.28 -13.14 -1.70
N LEU A 2 9.39 -13.88 -2.36
CA LEU A 2 9.16 -13.74 -3.81
C LEU A 2 8.29 -12.52 -4.14
N GLY A 3 7.60 -11.97 -3.13
CA GLY A 3 6.87 -10.69 -3.12
C GLY A 3 5.66 -10.69 -4.05
N GLU A 4 4.50 -10.25 -3.59
CA GLU A 4 3.39 -9.94 -4.50
C GLU A 4 3.60 -8.55 -5.12
N PRO A 5 3.10 -8.29 -6.33
CA PRO A 5 3.08 -6.93 -6.87
C PRO A 5 2.19 -6.03 -6.00
N GLU A 6 2.59 -4.77 -5.82
CA GLU A 6 1.79 -3.77 -5.08
C GLU A 6 0.44 -3.50 -5.73
N VAL A 7 0.38 -3.57 -7.07
CA VAL A 7 -0.84 -3.35 -7.85
C VAL A 7 -1.00 -4.42 -8.95
N PRO A 8 -2.23 -4.78 -9.35
CA PRO A 8 -2.51 -5.87 -10.30
C PRO A 8 -1.82 -5.73 -11.67
N TYR A 9 -1.62 -4.50 -12.12
CA TYR A 9 -1.05 -4.14 -13.42
C TYR A 9 0.47 -3.96 -13.39
N CYS A 10 1.12 -4.23 -12.26
CA CYS A 10 2.55 -4.07 -12.11
C CYS A 10 3.31 -5.10 -12.95
N LYS A 11 4.23 -4.64 -13.81
CA LYS A 11 5.01 -5.51 -14.68
C LYS A 11 6.07 -6.27 -13.89
N ARG A 12 5.99 -7.60 -13.85
CA ARG A 12 7.04 -8.44 -13.25
C ARG A 12 8.22 -8.65 -14.21
N PHE A 13 9.44 -8.35 -13.75
CA PHE A 13 10.68 -8.59 -14.50
C PHE A 13 11.39 -9.88 -14.08
N ALA A 14 11.39 -10.18 -12.78
CA ALA A 14 11.94 -11.39 -12.20
C ALA A 14 11.24 -11.68 -10.86
N PRO A 15 11.48 -12.82 -10.20
CA PRO A 15 10.94 -13.04 -8.86
C PRO A 15 11.35 -11.92 -7.91
N ALA A 16 10.39 -11.33 -7.20
CA ALA A 16 10.55 -10.15 -6.33
C ALA A 16 11.12 -8.88 -7.03
N VAL A 17 11.06 -8.80 -8.35
CA VAL A 17 11.52 -7.62 -9.11
C VAL A 17 10.40 -7.16 -10.04
N TYR A 18 9.85 -6.02 -9.70
CA TYR A 18 8.72 -5.40 -10.37
C TYR A 18 9.15 -4.06 -11.00
N GLY A 19 8.49 -3.69 -12.10
CA GLY A 19 8.65 -2.36 -12.67
C GLY A 19 7.97 -1.32 -11.81
N SER A 20 8.56 -0.12 -11.76
CA SER A 20 7.83 1.04 -11.24
C SER A 20 6.59 1.23 -12.11
N PHE A 21 5.46 1.43 -11.45
CA PHE A 21 4.24 1.91 -12.08
C PHE A 21 4.10 3.41 -11.77
N GLY A 22 3.32 4.11 -12.58
CA GLY A 22 3.04 5.53 -12.42
C GLY A 22 1.58 5.85 -12.71
N VAL A 23 1.27 7.15 -12.73
CA VAL A 23 -0.09 7.65 -12.91
C VAL A 23 -0.73 7.17 -14.23
N ARG A 24 0.09 6.97 -15.27
CA ARG A 24 -0.37 6.44 -16.57
C ARG A 24 -0.84 5.00 -16.46
N ASP A 25 -0.08 4.15 -15.78
CA ASP A 25 -0.46 2.74 -15.59
C ASP A 25 -1.74 2.63 -14.75
N SER A 26 -1.89 3.47 -13.72
CA SER A 26 -3.12 3.57 -12.93
C SER A 26 -4.31 4.06 -13.77
N TYR A 27 -4.10 5.04 -14.65
CA TYR A 27 -5.13 5.53 -15.56
C TYR A 27 -5.64 4.43 -16.48
N ASP A 28 -4.72 3.74 -17.19
CA ASP A 28 -5.06 2.66 -18.12
C ASP A 28 -5.78 1.51 -17.40
N PHE A 29 -5.37 1.19 -16.17
CA PHE A 29 -6.04 0.20 -15.35
C PHE A 29 -7.47 0.63 -15.00
N TYR A 30 -7.67 1.84 -14.52
CA TYR A 30 -9.00 2.33 -14.16
C TYR A 30 -9.91 2.50 -15.38
N GLU A 31 -9.40 2.95 -16.53
CA GLU A 31 -10.17 3.05 -17.78
C GLU A 31 -10.76 1.69 -18.19
N GLY A 32 -10.00 0.61 -17.97
CA GLY A 32 -10.45 -0.74 -18.29
C GLY A 32 -11.41 -1.37 -17.25
N HIS A 33 -11.54 -0.80 -16.06
CA HIS A 33 -12.22 -1.47 -14.93
C HIS A 33 -13.24 -0.61 -14.18
N LEU A 34 -13.37 0.68 -14.51
CA LEU A 34 -14.35 1.59 -13.93
C LEU A 34 -15.17 2.28 -15.02
N ASP A 35 -16.38 2.68 -14.66
CA ASP A 35 -17.18 3.58 -15.49
C ASP A 35 -16.79 5.04 -15.21
N GLY A 36 -16.60 5.84 -16.27
CA GLY A 36 -16.26 7.27 -16.17
C GLY A 36 -14.81 7.57 -16.56
N ASP A 37 -14.40 8.83 -16.41
CA ASP A 37 -13.02 9.25 -16.68
C ASP A 37 -12.15 8.99 -15.44
N PRO A 38 -11.09 8.16 -15.53
CA PRO A 38 -10.18 7.92 -14.42
C PRO A 38 -9.54 9.19 -13.84
N ALA A 39 -9.47 10.29 -14.61
CA ALA A 39 -8.98 11.57 -14.11
C ALA A 39 -9.84 12.16 -12.98
N GLU A 40 -11.12 11.76 -12.86
CA GLU A 40 -11.99 12.21 -11.77
C GLU A 40 -11.67 11.51 -10.43
N VAL A 41 -11.00 10.35 -10.49
CA VAL A 41 -10.71 9.52 -9.31
C VAL A 41 -9.23 9.50 -8.95
N ILE A 42 -8.34 9.91 -9.85
CA ILE A 42 -6.90 10.04 -9.58
C ILE A 42 -6.63 11.41 -8.96
N SER A 43 -6.26 11.44 -7.68
CA SER A 43 -5.91 12.69 -6.97
C SER A 43 -4.44 13.08 -7.03
N GLY A 44 -3.57 12.16 -7.47
CA GLY A 44 -2.11 12.28 -7.45
C GLY A 44 -1.49 12.36 -8.85
N GLY A 45 -0.33 13.00 -8.94
CA GLY A 45 0.48 13.01 -10.15
C GLY A 45 1.54 11.90 -10.18
N ALA A 46 2.39 11.95 -11.19
CA ALA A 46 3.56 11.10 -11.32
C ALA A 46 4.49 11.19 -10.09
N GLY A 47 5.09 10.07 -9.72
CA GLY A 47 6.04 9.99 -8.60
C GLY A 47 7.39 10.65 -8.91
N SER A 48 8.21 10.84 -7.88
CA SER A 48 9.54 11.46 -8.02
C SER A 48 10.48 10.67 -8.93
N CYS A 49 10.36 9.34 -8.97
CA CYS A 49 11.14 8.48 -9.86
C CYS A 49 10.77 8.71 -11.34
N GLU A 50 9.48 8.82 -11.64
CA GLU A 50 8.98 9.10 -13.00
C GLU A 50 9.41 10.50 -13.45
N TYR A 51 9.25 11.50 -12.59
CA TYR A 51 9.73 12.85 -12.86
C TYR A 51 11.24 12.88 -13.14
N ALA A 52 12.06 12.26 -12.29
CA ALA A 52 13.52 12.22 -12.48
C ALA A 52 13.93 11.50 -13.77
N GLN A 53 13.23 10.40 -14.11
CA GLN A 53 13.44 9.67 -15.36
C GLN A 53 13.10 10.54 -16.58
N GLU A 54 12.02 11.33 -16.53
CA GLU A 54 11.61 12.22 -17.62
C GLU A 54 12.60 13.38 -17.81
N VAL A 55 12.97 14.08 -16.74
CA VAL A 55 13.79 15.30 -16.85
C VAL A 55 15.28 15.03 -17.01
N ALA A 56 15.77 13.88 -16.55
CA ALA A 56 17.20 13.61 -16.47
C ALA A 56 17.61 12.19 -16.91
N GLY A 57 16.68 11.36 -17.41
CA GLY A 57 17.01 10.03 -17.90
C GLY A 57 17.47 9.07 -16.80
N THR A 58 17.13 9.33 -15.54
CA THR A 58 17.64 8.58 -14.38
C THR A 58 17.04 7.20 -14.27
N PHE A 59 17.85 6.20 -13.92
CA PHE A 59 17.35 4.89 -13.51
C PHE A 59 17.09 4.87 -11.99
N ALA A 60 15.87 4.50 -11.58
CA ALA A 60 15.49 4.35 -10.18
C ALA A 60 15.44 2.88 -9.75
N LEU A 61 15.88 2.62 -8.53
CA LEU A 61 15.69 1.34 -7.85
C LEU A 61 15.16 1.62 -6.45
N VAL A 62 13.94 1.16 -6.19
CA VAL A 62 13.33 1.17 -4.87
C VAL A 62 13.51 -0.22 -4.28
N CYS A 63 14.12 -0.29 -3.11
CA CYS A 63 14.36 -1.54 -2.42
C CYS A 63 13.51 -1.59 -1.16
N GLU A 64 12.36 -2.25 -1.28
CA GLU A 64 11.45 -2.47 -0.17
C GLU A 64 11.84 -3.76 0.54
N VAL A 65 12.00 -3.67 1.86
CA VAL A 65 12.37 -4.79 2.69
C VAL A 65 11.47 -4.84 3.92
N PRO A 66 10.92 -6.00 4.27
CA PRO A 66 9.99 -6.09 5.38
C PRO A 66 10.76 -6.08 6.71
N TYR A 67 10.20 -5.41 7.72
CA TYR A 67 10.73 -5.49 9.09
C TYR A 67 10.45 -6.82 9.77
N TYR A 68 9.38 -7.49 9.36
CA TYR A 68 8.92 -8.77 9.91
C TYR A 68 8.87 -9.82 8.81
N HIS A 69 9.15 -11.07 9.16
CA HIS A 69 9.19 -12.18 8.22
C HIS A 69 8.37 -13.36 8.76
N ASP A 70 7.34 -13.76 8.02
CA ASP A 70 6.64 -15.03 8.22
C ASP A 70 7.01 -15.97 7.08
N ARG A 71 7.35 -17.24 7.39
CA ARG A 71 7.85 -18.19 6.39
C ARG A 71 6.85 -18.49 5.27
N ARG A 72 5.54 -18.32 5.52
CA ARG A 72 4.49 -18.55 4.54
C ARG A 72 4.57 -17.62 3.34
N ILE A 73 5.22 -16.45 3.45
CA ILE A 73 5.43 -15.51 2.34
C ILE A 73 6.34 -16.07 1.23
N GLN A 74 6.92 -17.26 1.43
CA GLN A 74 7.76 -17.96 0.46
C GLN A 74 7.18 -19.33 0.06
N ASP A 75 6.02 -19.71 0.61
CA ASP A 75 5.41 -21.01 0.34
C ASP A 75 4.64 -20.99 -0.99
N MET A 76 5.31 -21.50 -2.02
CA MET A 76 4.76 -21.60 -3.38
C MET A 76 3.89 -22.84 -3.60
N SER A 77 3.64 -23.66 -2.56
CA SER A 77 2.73 -24.80 -2.70
C SER A 77 1.28 -24.32 -2.82
N GLU A 78 0.43 -25.14 -3.44
CA GLU A 78 -0.98 -24.82 -3.63
C GLU A 78 -1.70 -24.65 -2.29
N SER A 79 -2.54 -23.62 -2.20
CA SER A 79 -3.36 -23.30 -1.03
C SER A 79 -4.68 -24.09 -0.97
N GLY A 80 -5.03 -24.80 -2.04
CA GLY A 80 -6.35 -25.44 -2.20
C GLY A 80 -7.47 -24.47 -2.61
N ARG A 81 -7.15 -23.20 -2.86
CA ARG A 81 -8.06 -22.15 -3.35
C ARG A 81 -7.53 -21.58 -4.66
N THR A 82 -8.40 -20.97 -5.45
CA THR A 82 -8.01 -20.20 -6.64
C THR A 82 -7.51 -18.80 -6.27
N ARG A 83 -6.69 -18.18 -7.11
CA ARG A 83 -6.22 -16.80 -6.89
C ARG A 83 -7.39 -15.83 -6.81
N ARG A 84 -8.39 -15.99 -7.69
CA ARG A 84 -9.64 -15.22 -7.67
C ARG A 84 -10.36 -15.30 -6.32
N GLU A 85 -10.55 -16.50 -5.77
CA GLU A 85 -11.23 -16.66 -4.47
C GLU A 85 -10.49 -15.94 -3.35
N THR A 86 -9.15 -16.00 -3.33
CA THR A 86 -8.36 -15.31 -2.29
C THR A 86 -8.43 -13.78 -2.41
N ILE A 87 -8.44 -13.25 -3.63
CA ILE A 87 -8.54 -11.80 -3.89
C ILE A 87 -9.95 -11.30 -3.52
N ILE A 88 -11.00 -12.00 -3.95
CA ILE A 88 -12.39 -11.60 -3.65
C ILE A 88 -12.62 -11.53 -2.14
N GLU A 89 -12.20 -12.54 -1.38
CA GLU A 89 -12.33 -12.52 0.08
C GLU A 89 -11.51 -11.38 0.72
N SER A 90 -10.31 -11.11 0.22
CA SER A 90 -9.50 -9.97 0.66
C SER A 90 -10.21 -8.63 0.47
N LEU A 91 -10.84 -8.44 -0.70
CA LEU A 91 -11.62 -7.24 -1.00
C LEU A 91 -12.87 -7.12 -0.13
N GLU A 92 -13.53 -8.23 0.22
CA GLU A 92 -14.64 -8.24 1.17
C GLU A 92 -14.21 -7.80 2.58
N ILE A 93 -13.10 -8.38 3.07
CA ILE A 93 -12.48 -8.03 4.35
C ILE A 93 -12.15 -6.53 4.37
N SER A 94 -11.48 -6.04 3.32
CA SER A 94 -11.08 -4.64 3.24
C SER A 94 -12.29 -3.71 3.16
N ARG A 95 -13.30 -4.05 2.34
CA ARG A 95 -14.53 -3.27 2.24
C ARG A 95 -15.24 -3.13 3.60
N GLU A 96 -15.29 -4.18 4.41
CA GLU A 96 -15.85 -4.10 5.76
C GLU A 96 -15.02 -3.18 6.68
N SER A 97 -13.70 -3.34 6.67
CA SER A 97 -12.79 -2.52 7.47
C SER A 97 -12.91 -1.02 7.12
N TRP A 98 -12.97 -0.70 5.83
CA TRP A 98 -13.09 0.67 5.36
C TRP A 98 -14.47 1.28 5.58
N ARG A 99 -15.55 0.48 5.58
CA ARG A 99 -16.87 0.95 6.05
C ARG A 99 -16.84 1.35 7.51
N PHE A 100 -16.15 0.56 8.36
CA PHE A 100 -15.96 0.92 9.76
C PHE A 100 -15.15 2.20 9.92
N ILE A 101 -14.03 2.35 9.20
CA ILE A 101 -13.20 3.56 9.20
C ILE A 101 -14.04 4.78 8.77
N ASN A 102 -14.79 4.66 7.67
CA ASN A 102 -15.62 5.75 7.14
C ASN A 102 -16.70 6.19 8.14
N ASP A 103 -17.40 5.25 8.80
CA ASP A 103 -18.38 5.57 9.84
C ASP A 103 -17.75 6.38 10.98
N LYS A 104 -16.63 5.89 11.54
CA LYS A 104 -15.96 6.56 12.66
C LYS A 104 -15.43 7.93 12.26
N PHE A 105 -14.78 8.03 11.11
CA PHE A 105 -14.22 9.28 10.62
C PHE A 105 -15.32 10.32 10.34
N SER A 106 -16.40 9.92 9.69
CA SER A 106 -17.55 10.80 9.41
C SER A 106 -18.18 11.33 10.70
N ARG A 107 -18.37 10.46 11.71
CA ARG A 107 -18.92 10.87 13.02
C ARG A 107 -17.99 11.80 13.78
N LEU A 108 -16.67 11.60 13.68
CA LEU A 108 -15.66 12.49 14.26
C LEU A 108 -15.70 13.87 13.57
N LYS A 109 -15.65 13.90 12.22
CA LYS A 109 -15.68 15.15 11.44
C LYS A 109 -16.98 15.93 11.62
N ALA A 110 -18.11 15.26 11.83
CA ALA A 110 -19.37 15.93 12.17
C ALA A 110 -19.32 16.71 13.49
N ARG A 111 -18.38 16.39 14.40
CA ARG A 111 -18.17 17.11 15.67
C ARG A 111 -17.04 18.11 15.60
N LEU A 112 -16.06 17.88 14.73
CA LEU A 112 -14.90 18.72 14.53
C LEU A 112 -14.64 18.90 13.02
N PRO A 113 -15.48 19.69 12.32
CA PRO A 113 -15.33 19.88 10.88
C PRO A 113 -13.99 20.52 10.52
N ASP A 114 -13.52 21.44 11.36
CA ASP A 114 -12.29 22.21 11.16
C ASP A 114 -11.05 21.53 11.79
N LEU A 115 -11.11 20.23 12.08
CA LEU A 115 -9.97 19.50 12.64
C LEU A 115 -8.80 19.47 11.66
N SER A 116 -7.84 20.35 11.89
CA SER A 116 -6.60 20.45 11.13
C SER A 116 -5.55 19.51 11.73
N SER A 117 -5.43 18.31 11.18
CA SER A 117 -4.38 17.35 11.52
C SER A 117 -3.90 16.66 10.24
N PRO A 118 -2.58 16.45 10.04
CA PRO A 118 -2.08 15.67 8.92
C PRO A 118 -2.70 14.26 8.83
N LEU A 119 -3.06 13.69 9.99
CA LEU A 119 -3.75 12.39 10.07
C LEU A 119 -5.15 12.46 9.44
N ALA A 120 -5.88 13.55 9.68
CA ALA A 120 -7.20 13.75 9.08
C ALA A 120 -7.11 13.85 7.56
N GLY A 121 -6.12 14.60 7.05
CA GLY A 121 -5.88 14.72 5.62
C GLY A 121 -5.54 13.38 4.96
N ALA A 122 -4.68 12.58 5.59
CA ALA A 122 -4.32 11.25 5.09
C ALA A 122 -5.52 10.30 5.05
N ILE A 123 -6.34 10.26 6.11
CA ILE A 123 -7.54 9.40 6.17
C ILE A 123 -8.59 9.85 5.14
N GLU A 124 -8.79 11.16 4.98
CA GLU A 124 -9.73 11.72 4.01
C GLU A 124 -9.31 11.42 2.57
N ASP A 125 -8.01 11.54 2.27
CA ASP A 125 -7.47 11.15 0.97
C ASP A 125 -7.63 9.64 0.73
N SER A 126 -7.31 8.79 1.71
CA SER A 126 -7.51 7.34 1.53
C SER A 126 -8.98 6.97 1.32
N LEU A 127 -9.91 7.55 2.09
CA LEU A 127 -11.35 7.29 1.96
C LEU A 127 -11.92 7.68 0.59
N ARG A 128 -11.32 8.67 -0.08
CA ARG A 128 -11.72 9.09 -1.42
C ARG A 128 -11.44 8.02 -2.48
N HIS A 129 -10.34 7.30 -2.35
CA HIS A 129 -9.84 6.41 -3.39
C HIS A 129 -10.05 4.93 -3.08
N HIS A 130 -10.05 4.53 -1.79
CA HIS A 130 -9.99 3.12 -1.42
C HIS A 130 -11.21 2.32 -1.90
N PHE A 131 -12.41 2.87 -1.78
CA PHE A 131 -13.61 2.19 -2.29
C PHE A 131 -13.59 2.05 -3.82
N ILE A 132 -13.06 3.04 -4.52
CA ILE A 132 -12.94 3.04 -5.98
C ILE A 132 -11.93 1.97 -6.43
N ALA A 133 -10.78 1.89 -5.74
CA ALA A 133 -9.79 0.85 -5.95
C ALA A 133 -10.38 -0.55 -5.72
N ILE A 134 -11.15 -0.74 -4.63
CA ILE A 134 -11.85 -2.01 -4.37
C ILE A 134 -12.78 -2.39 -5.52
N GLU A 135 -13.59 -1.46 -6.07
CA GLU A 135 -14.47 -1.78 -7.20
C GLU A 135 -13.67 -2.16 -8.46
N ALA A 136 -12.60 -1.43 -8.77
CA ALA A 136 -11.76 -1.71 -9.93
C ALA A 136 -11.10 -3.09 -9.81
N GLU A 137 -10.51 -3.40 -8.65
CA GLU A 137 -9.91 -4.70 -8.37
C GLU A 137 -10.93 -5.83 -8.34
N TRP A 138 -12.15 -5.56 -7.87
CA TRP A 138 -13.24 -6.54 -7.91
C TRP A 138 -13.62 -6.88 -9.35
N HIS A 139 -13.78 -5.88 -10.20
CA HIS A 139 -14.08 -6.08 -11.62
C HIS A 139 -12.95 -6.84 -12.32
N TRP A 140 -11.69 -6.46 -12.06
CA TRP A 140 -10.51 -7.18 -12.54
C TRP A 140 -10.53 -8.65 -12.10
N ALA A 141 -10.78 -8.90 -10.82
CA ALA A 141 -10.78 -10.25 -10.25
C ALA A 141 -11.81 -11.18 -10.94
N LEU A 142 -12.97 -10.63 -11.32
CA LEU A 142 -14.04 -11.37 -12.00
C LEU A 142 -13.75 -11.62 -13.49
N THR A 143 -13.12 -10.65 -14.15
CA THR A 143 -12.94 -10.66 -15.62
C THR A 143 -11.63 -11.33 -16.05
N ASP A 144 -10.58 -11.24 -15.25
CA ASP A 144 -9.29 -11.84 -15.59
C ASP A 144 -9.31 -13.36 -15.35
N HIS A 145 -9.27 -14.13 -16.44
CA HIS A 145 -9.26 -15.59 -16.41
C HIS A 145 -7.93 -16.17 -15.91
N SER A 146 -6.84 -15.40 -15.90
CA SER A 146 -5.55 -15.85 -15.36
C SER A 146 -5.61 -16.14 -13.85
N LEU A 147 -6.60 -15.56 -13.16
CA LEU A 147 -6.82 -15.73 -11.72
C LEU A 147 -7.56 -17.03 -11.35
N LEU A 148 -8.02 -17.81 -12.33
CA LEU A 148 -8.65 -19.11 -12.11
C LEU A 148 -7.64 -20.21 -11.73
N ARG A 149 -6.34 -19.94 -11.84
CA ARG A 149 -5.30 -20.85 -11.38
C ARG A 149 -5.37 -21.05 -9.85
N PRO A 150 -4.81 -22.15 -9.33
CA PRO A 150 -4.55 -22.28 -7.91
C PRO A 150 -3.71 -21.11 -7.37
N ALA A 151 -4.13 -20.57 -6.23
CA ALA A 151 -3.32 -19.65 -5.44
C ALA A 151 -2.24 -20.45 -4.70
N THR A 152 -1.04 -19.89 -4.63
CA THR A 152 -0.02 -20.36 -3.71
C THR A 152 -0.40 -20.01 -2.26
N LYS A 153 0.20 -20.69 -1.29
CA LYS A 153 0.03 -20.33 0.12
C LYS A 153 0.57 -18.95 0.44
N ALA A 154 1.63 -18.49 -0.24
CA ALA A 154 2.13 -17.13 -0.13
C ALA A 154 1.08 -16.09 -0.57
N GLU A 155 0.44 -16.31 -1.71
CA GLU A 155 -0.64 -15.45 -2.23
C GLU A 155 -1.87 -15.45 -1.32
N ALA A 156 -2.26 -16.63 -0.82
CA ALA A 156 -3.38 -16.73 0.12
C ALA A 156 -3.05 -16.05 1.47
N PHE A 157 -1.82 -16.17 1.95
CA PHE A 157 -1.35 -15.50 3.15
C PHE A 157 -1.37 -13.98 2.99
N ASP A 158 -0.85 -13.47 1.89
CA ASP A 158 -0.84 -12.04 1.56
C ASP A 158 -2.27 -11.47 1.55
N SER A 159 -3.16 -12.08 0.77
CA SER A 159 -4.54 -11.61 0.61
C SER A 159 -5.41 -11.72 1.87
N LEU A 160 -5.23 -12.75 2.70
CA LEU A 160 -6.16 -13.03 3.80
C LEU A 160 -5.66 -12.54 5.17
N ILE A 161 -4.33 -12.43 5.33
CA ILE A 161 -3.72 -12.05 6.61
C ILE A 161 -3.08 -10.67 6.52
N LEU A 162 -2.25 -10.40 5.50
CA LEU A 162 -1.56 -9.11 5.42
C LEU A 162 -2.51 -7.94 5.13
N THR A 163 -3.56 -8.14 4.34
CA THR A 163 -4.60 -7.11 4.14
C THR A 163 -5.21 -6.64 5.46
N ARG A 164 -5.48 -7.56 6.39
CA ARG A 164 -6.02 -7.20 7.72
C ARG A 164 -5.05 -6.34 8.52
N PHE A 165 -3.76 -6.66 8.45
CA PHE A 165 -2.71 -5.84 9.08
C PHE A 165 -2.63 -4.45 8.43
N GLN A 166 -2.66 -4.37 7.10
CA GLN A 166 -2.58 -3.10 6.36
C GLN A 166 -3.76 -2.16 6.70
N ASP A 167 -4.99 -2.67 6.67
CA ASP A 167 -6.17 -1.88 7.02
C ASP A 167 -6.12 -1.40 8.48
N LEU A 168 -5.52 -2.19 9.37
CA LEU A 168 -5.39 -1.85 10.78
C LEU A 168 -4.50 -0.62 11.02
N LEU A 169 -3.56 -0.33 10.11
CA LEU A 169 -2.74 0.88 10.17
C LEU A 169 -3.60 2.14 10.10
N THR A 170 -4.60 2.17 9.22
CA THR A 170 -5.54 3.29 9.10
C THR A 170 -6.46 3.39 10.31
N VAL A 171 -6.89 2.26 10.88
CA VAL A 171 -7.64 2.24 12.15
C VAL A 171 -6.81 2.87 13.27
N GLY A 172 -5.52 2.52 13.38
CA GLY A 172 -4.58 3.12 14.32
C GLY A 172 -4.39 4.62 14.10
N MET A 173 -4.35 5.06 12.83
CA MET A 173 -4.28 6.47 12.48
C MET A 173 -5.52 7.23 12.97
N LEU A 174 -6.71 6.68 12.75
CA LEU A 174 -7.97 7.27 13.19
C LEU A 174 -8.11 7.27 14.71
N TRP A 175 -7.62 6.24 15.40
CA TRP A 175 -7.55 6.20 16.86
C TRP A 175 -6.69 7.34 17.40
N ARG A 176 -5.49 7.54 16.83
CA ARG A 176 -4.60 8.67 17.20
C ARG A 176 -5.26 10.02 16.96
N LEU A 177 -5.91 10.20 15.81
CA LEU A 177 -6.66 11.42 15.50
C LEU A 177 -7.80 11.67 16.51
N THR A 178 -8.53 10.62 16.89
CA THR A 178 -9.62 10.71 17.87
C THR A 178 -9.09 11.13 19.25
N ARG A 179 -7.91 10.64 19.64
CA ARG A 179 -7.28 11.04 20.91
C ARG A 179 -6.78 12.48 20.90
N GLU A 180 -6.22 12.93 19.78
CA GLU A 180 -5.86 14.34 19.57
C GLU A 180 -7.10 15.24 19.72
N ALA A 181 -8.21 14.86 19.08
CA ALA A 181 -9.49 15.54 19.18
C ALA A 181 -10.05 15.56 20.63
N LEU A 182 -9.99 14.45 21.35
CA LEU A 182 -10.42 14.37 22.76
C LEU A 182 -9.62 15.31 23.68
N GLY A 183 -8.35 15.54 23.39
CA GLY A 183 -7.48 16.45 24.15
C GLY A 183 -7.83 17.92 23.98
N THR A 184 -8.55 18.30 22.92
CA THR A 184 -8.86 19.70 22.60
C THR A 184 -10.33 20.05 22.83
N ILE A 185 -11.24 19.09 22.67
CA ILE A 185 -12.67 19.33 22.71
C ILE A 185 -13.16 19.72 24.11
N GLN A 186 -14.01 20.74 24.19
CA GLN A 186 -14.61 21.20 25.46
C GLN A 186 -16.06 20.76 25.62
N ASP A 187 -16.80 20.64 24.51
CA ASP A 187 -18.20 20.22 24.50
C ASP A 187 -18.35 18.80 25.04
N ILE A 188 -19.21 18.64 26.06
CA ILE A 188 -19.38 17.39 26.80
C ILE A 188 -20.03 16.32 25.92
N GLN A 189 -21.01 16.69 25.08
CA GLN A 189 -21.71 15.73 24.23
C GLN A 189 -20.77 15.18 23.16
N ALA A 190 -20.02 16.06 22.51
CA ALA A 190 -19.00 15.69 21.53
C ALA A 190 -17.87 14.88 22.18
N ARG A 191 -17.42 15.25 23.39
CA ARG A 191 -16.45 14.45 24.16
C ARG A 191 -16.97 13.03 24.42
N ASN A 192 -18.23 12.86 24.81
CA ASN A 192 -18.82 11.54 25.03
C ASN A 192 -18.87 10.70 23.74
N ILE A 193 -19.24 11.33 22.61
CA ILE A 193 -19.28 10.67 21.31
C ILE A 193 -17.89 10.25 20.86
N LEU A 194 -16.90 11.14 20.95
CA LEU A 194 -15.52 10.85 20.60
C LEU A 194 -14.92 9.79 21.53
N GLY A 195 -15.28 9.78 22.81
CA GLY A 195 -14.86 8.75 23.75
C GLY A 195 -15.45 7.38 23.41
N GLU A 196 -16.67 7.32 22.87
CA GLU A 196 -17.23 6.07 22.34
C GLU A 196 -16.53 5.62 21.06
N ILE A 197 -16.24 6.55 20.15
CA ILE A 197 -15.47 6.26 18.93
C ILE A 197 -14.09 5.72 19.29
N GLU A 198 -13.40 6.33 20.25
CA GLU A 198 -12.07 5.92 20.70
C GLU A 198 -12.07 4.50 21.27
N ARG A 199 -13.05 4.17 22.14
CA ARG A 199 -13.22 2.79 22.65
C ARG A 199 -13.50 1.77 21.55
N GLN A 200 -14.33 2.13 20.56
CA GLN A 200 -14.63 1.23 19.44
C GLN A 200 -13.38 0.98 18.58
N LEU A 201 -12.58 2.01 18.33
CA LEU A 201 -11.32 1.90 17.61
C LEU A 201 -10.29 1.09 18.40
N ASP A 202 -10.12 1.36 19.69
CA ASP A 202 -9.22 0.63 20.59
C ASP A 202 -9.58 -0.84 20.70
N SER A 203 -10.89 -1.14 20.81
CA SER A 203 -11.40 -2.51 20.81
C SER A 203 -11.08 -3.22 19.49
N LYS A 204 -11.28 -2.56 18.33
CA LYS A 204 -10.92 -3.16 17.03
C LYS A 204 -9.41 -3.42 16.96
N ILE A 205 -8.59 -2.46 17.36
CA ILE A 205 -7.12 -2.63 17.39
C ILE A 205 -6.70 -3.79 18.27
N SER A 206 -7.26 -3.89 19.47
CA SER A 206 -6.92 -4.96 20.40
C SER A 206 -7.35 -6.33 19.89
N THR A 207 -8.58 -6.45 19.35
CA THR A 207 -9.09 -7.72 18.81
C THR A 207 -8.33 -8.17 17.57
N GLU A 208 -8.10 -7.28 16.60
CA GLU A 208 -7.38 -7.60 15.37
C GLU A 208 -5.90 -7.91 15.64
N SER A 209 -5.25 -7.13 16.51
CA SER A 209 -3.86 -7.40 16.92
C SER A 209 -3.72 -8.74 17.60
N ALA A 210 -4.62 -9.07 18.55
CA ALA A 210 -4.58 -10.37 19.22
C ALA A 210 -4.77 -11.54 18.25
N TRP A 211 -5.67 -11.40 17.27
CA TRP A 211 -5.85 -12.39 16.22
C TRP A 211 -4.62 -12.51 15.33
N LEU A 212 -4.00 -11.39 14.93
CA LEU A 212 -2.78 -11.38 14.14
C LEU A 212 -1.62 -12.04 14.88
N GLU A 213 -1.45 -11.76 16.18
CA GLU A 213 -0.41 -12.36 17.01
C GLU A 213 -0.60 -13.87 17.21
N ASP A 214 -1.84 -14.35 17.30
CA ASP A 214 -2.15 -15.79 17.36
C ASP A 214 -1.96 -16.49 15.99
N THR A 215 -2.19 -15.76 14.90
CA THR A 215 -2.18 -16.29 13.53
C THR A 215 -0.79 -16.27 12.87
N LEU A 216 0.04 -15.27 13.19
CA LEU A 216 1.34 -15.04 12.58
C LEU A 216 2.46 -15.81 13.29
N ASP A 217 3.33 -16.45 12.52
CA ASP A 217 4.59 -17.03 13.00
C ASP A 217 5.74 -16.19 12.41
N TYR A 218 5.90 -14.98 12.97
CA TYR A 218 6.78 -13.96 12.41
C TYR A 218 8.01 -13.71 13.27
N GLU A 219 9.12 -13.38 12.60
CA GLU A 219 10.37 -12.98 13.24
C GLU A 219 10.79 -11.59 12.75
N THR A 220 11.54 -10.85 13.57
CA THR A 220 12.13 -9.58 13.14
C THR A 220 13.31 -9.83 12.22
N VAL A 221 13.34 -9.16 11.07
CA VAL A 221 14.51 -9.20 10.18
C VAL A 221 15.62 -8.32 10.79
N PRO A 222 16.85 -8.84 10.97
CA PRO A 222 17.93 -8.04 11.54
C PRO A 222 18.18 -6.77 10.72
N ILE A 223 18.29 -5.62 11.39
CA ILE A 223 18.54 -4.32 10.74
C ILE A 223 19.76 -4.39 9.81
N ARG A 224 20.80 -5.11 10.23
CA ARG A 224 22.02 -5.32 9.43
C ARG A 224 21.70 -5.95 8.07
N ASP A 225 20.77 -6.88 8.01
CA ASP A 225 20.43 -7.59 6.78
C ASP A 225 19.55 -6.71 5.87
N LEU A 226 18.64 -5.92 6.45
CA LEU A 226 17.88 -4.88 5.74
C LEU A 226 18.82 -3.88 5.05
N VAL A 227 19.79 -3.33 5.81
CA VAL A 227 20.77 -2.36 5.29
C VAL A 227 21.66 -2.98 4.23
N ARG A 228 22.12 -4.22 4.44
CA ARG A 228 22.96 -4.93 3.46
C ARG A 228 22.24 -5.16 2.14
N LEU A 229 20.96 -5.53 2.19
CA LEU A 229 20.18 -5.81 0.99
C LEU A 229 19.95 -4.51 0.19
N GLN A 230 19.57 -3.42 0.86
CA GLN A 230 19.36 -2.13 0.21
C GLN A 230 20.67 -1.56 -0.38
N LEU A 231 21.73 -1.47 0.44
CA LEU A 231 23.02 -0.92 0.00
C LEU A 231 23.67 -1.81 -1.07
N GLY A 232 23.63 -3.13 -0.89
CA GLY A 232 24.17 -4.08 -1.85
C GLY A 232 23.48 -3.97 -3.21
N SER A 233 22.16 -3.88 -3.24
CA SER A 233 21.39 -3.70 -4.47
C SER A 233 21.75 -2.38 -5.16
N GLY A 234 21.84 -1.28 -4.41
CA GLY A 234 22.27 0.02 -4.93
C GLY A 234 23.69 0.01 -5.51
N LEU A 235 24.65 -0.63 -4.83
CA LEU A 235 26.04 -0.73 -5.31
C LEU A 235 26.17 -1.60 -6.56
N ILE A 236 25.44 -2.72 -6.62
CA ILE A 236 25.41 -3.59 -7.81
C ILE A 236 24.87 -2.82 -9.02
N LEU A 237 23.76 -2.11 -8.81
CA LEU A 237 23.15 -1.27 -9.85
C LEU A 237 24.09 -0.16 -10.31
N ALA A 238 24.70 0.58 -9.38
CA ALA A 238 25.64 1.65 -9.71
C ALA A 238 26.83 1.13 -10.52
N ARG A 239 27.38 -0.03 -10.16
CA ARG A 239 28.44 -0.70 -10.92
C ARG A 239 27.99 -1.10 -12.32
N TYR A 240 26.78 -1.67 -12.45
CA TYR A 240 26.21 -2.04 -13.74
C TYR A 240 26.04 -0.83 -14.66
N LEU A 241 25.40 0.24 -14.18
CA LEU A 241 25.19 1.46 -14.95
C LEU A 241 26.52 2.13 -15.32
N GLY A 242 27.49 2.18 -14.39
CA GLY A 242 28.84 2.70 -14.64
C GLY A 242 29.61 1.90 -15.69
N SER A 243 29.35 0.58 -15.81
CA SER A 243 29.95 -0.24 -16.87
C SER A 243 29.37 0.05 -18.26
N LYS A 244 28.11 0.50 -18.32
CA LYS A 244 27.42 0.86 -19.57
C LYS A 244 27.77 2.26 -20.07
N THR A 245 28.10 3.17 -19.16
CA THR A 245 28.48 4.57 -19.46
C THR A 245 29.96 4.75 -19.84
N ARG A 246 30.77 3.69 -19.84
CA ARG A 246 32.14 3.71 -20.41
C ARG A 246 32.13 3.73 -21.95
N ALA A 247 31.44 4.70 -22.54
CA ALA A 247 31.90 5.35 -23.77
C ALA A 247 32.80 6.53 -23.35
N PRO A 248 33.87 6.87 -24.08
CA PRO A 248 34.82 7.88 -23.62
C PRO A 248 34.12 9.24 -23.48
N TYR A 249 34.08 9.76 -22.25
CA TYR A 249 33.63 11.11 -21.95
C TYR A 249 34.68 12.08 -22.50
N THR A 250 34.50 12.57 -23.72
CA THR A 250 35.29 13.69 -24.26
C THR A 250 34.80 14.97 -23.62
N TYR A 251 35.56 15.46 -22.65
CA TYR A 251 35.35 16.78 -22.05
C TYR A 251 35.75 17.86 -23.06
N GLU A 252 34.81 18.31 -23.90
CA GLU A 252 35.00 19.54 -24.68
C GLU A 252 34.78 20.74 -23.75
N ARG A 253 35.89 21.41 -23.38
CA ARG A 253 35.84 22.73 -22.76
C ARG A 253 35.15 23.68 -23.74
N ARG A 254 33.97 24.18 -23.39
CA ARG A 254 33.43 25.37 -24.05
C ARG A 254 34.38 26.55 -23.79
N PRO A 255 34.81 27.28 -24.82
CA PRO A 255 35.60 28.49 -24.61
C PRO A 255 34.74 29.52 -23.87
N VAL A 256 35.31 30.08 -22.82
CA VAL A 256 34.74 31.19 -22.07
C VAL A 256 34.78 32.42 -22.99
N ALA A 257 33.62 33.03 -23.23
CA ALA A 257 33.50 34.32 -23.90
C ALA A 257 33.69 35.46 -22.89
#